data_AF-A0A7X6C914-F1
#
_entry.id   AF-A0A7X6C914-F1
#
_cell.length_a   1.000
_cell.length_b   1.000
_cell.length_c   1.000
_cell.angle_alpha   90.00
_cell.angle_beta   90.00
_cell.angle_gamma   90.00
#
_symmetry.space_group_name_H-M   'P 1'
#
loop_
_entity.id
_entity.type
_entity.pdbx_description
1 polymer ?
#
loop_
_entity_poly.entity_id
_entity_poly.type
_entity_poly.pdbx_seq_one_letter_code
_entity_poly.pdbx_strand_id
1 'polypeptide(L)'
;MRESVIYQEIREDGLLEGRKEGRKNEALSIVTRQLTRRIGAIAPQIGEQIQTLSVEELENLGEALLDFSEASDLTNWLNDRES
;
A
#
# COMPACT_ATOMS: atom_id res chain seq x y z
N MET A 1 -4.29 -36.48 -9.87
CA MET A 1 -4.83 -35.09 -9.76
C MET A 1 -3.74 -34.02 -9.62
N ARG A 2 -2.67 -34.23 -8.84
CA ARG A 2 -1.56 -33.25 -8.70
C ARG A 2 -0.68 -33.04 -9.94
N GLU A 3 -0.88 -33.82 -11.00
CA GLU A 3 -0.12 -33.78 -12.26
C GLU A 3 -0.93 -33.23 -13.44
N SER A 4 -2.17 -32.78 -13.21
CA SER A 4 -2.95 -32.11 -14.27
C SER A 4 -2.42 -30.70 -14.50
N VAL A 5 -2.32 -30.29 -15.76
CA VAL A 5 -1.94 -28.92 -16.16
C VAL A 5 -2.82 -27.88 -15.45
N ILE A 6 -4.12 -28.16 -15.33
CA ILE A 6 -5.09 -27.30 -14.63
C ILE A 6 -4.73 -27.11 -13.14
N TYR A 7 -4.21 -28.15 -12.47
CA TYR A 7 -3.80 -28.04 -11.08
C TYR A 7 -2.52 -27.21 -10.92
N GLN A 8 -1.61 -27.29 -11.89
CA GLN A 8 -0.39 -26.48 -11.90
C GLN A 8 -0.72 -25.00 -12.09
N GLU A 9 -1.63 -24.68 -13.02
CA GLU A 9 -2.10 -23.33 -13.31
C GLU A 9 -2.77 -22.68 -12.08
N ILE A 10 -3.75 -23.35 -11.46
CA ILE A 10 -4.41 -22.85 -10.23
C ILE A 10 -3.41 -22.58 -9.11
N ARG A 11 -2.40 -23.45 -8.96
CA ARG A 11 -1.37 -23.28 -7.93
C ARG A 11 -0.46 -22.10 -8.25
N GLU A 12 -0.10 -21.89 -9.50
CA GLU A 12 0.71 -20.76 -9.94
C GLU A 12 -0.04 -19.44 -9.75
N ASP A 13 -1.32 -19.39 -10.14
CA ASP A 13 -2.18 -18.22 -9.94
C ASP A 13 -2.31 -17.86 -8.45
N GLY A 14 -2.58 -18.85 -7.59
CA GLY A 14 -2.65 -18.61 -6.15
C GLY A 14 -1.33 -18.12 -5.53
N LEU A 15 -0.18 -18.59 -6.04
CA LEU A 15 1.13 -18.07 -5.62
C LEU A 15 1.37 -16.64 -6.09
N LEU A 16 0.91 -16.29 -7.30
CA LEU A 16 1.01 -14.93 -7.84
C LEU A 16 0.11 -13.97 -7.06
N GLU A 17 -1.14 -14.34 -6.79
CA GLU A 17 -2.07 -13.57 -5.97
C GLU A 17 -1.52 -13.36 -4.56
N GLY A 18 -1.08 -14.43 -3.87
CA GLY A 18 -0.52 -14.33 -2.53
C GLY A 18 0.73 -13.44 -2.45
N ARG A 19 1.58 -13.44 -3.49
CA ARG A 19 2.72 -12.51 -3.56
C ARG A 19 2.28 -11.06 -3.75
N LYS A 20 1.27 -10.81 -4.59
CA LYS A 20 0.72 -9.46 -4.81
C LYS A 20 0.08 -8.91 -3.53
N GLU A 21 -0.74 -9.71 -2.85
CA GLU A 21 -1.37 -9.33 -1.59
C GLU A 21 -0.32 -9.11 -0.49
N GLY A 22 0.66 -10.01 -0.37
CA GLY A 22 1.74 -9.89 0.60
C GLY A 22 2.52 -8.59 0.43
N ARG A 23 2.89 -8.26 -0.82
CA ARG A 23 3.60 -7.00 -1.13
C ARG A 23 2.75 -5.77 -0.79
N LYS A 24 1.45 -5.78 -1.10
CA LYS A 24 0.54 -4.67 -0.75
C LYS A 24 0.42 -4.51 0.77
N ASN A 25 0.21 -5.60 1.50
CA ASN A 25 0.06 -5.57 2.95
C ASN A 25 1.33 -5.09 3.66
N GLU A 26 2.51 -5.51 3.19
CA GLU A 26 3.78 -5.04 3.71
C GLU A 26 4.00 -3.55 3.45
N ALA A 27 3.80 -3.10 2.21
CA ALA A 27 3.95 -1.69 1.84
C ALA A 27 3.01 -0.80 2.66
N LEU A 28 1.73 -1.17 2.76
CA LEU A 28 0.73 -0.47 3.56
C LEU A 28 1.14 -0.38 5.04
N SER A 29 1.58 -1.50 5.62
CA SER A 29 2.00 -1.55 7.03
C SER A 29 3.20 -0.64 7.30
N ILE A 30 4.22 -0.67 6.44
CA ILE A 30 5.40 0.18 6.58
C ILE A 30 5.01 1.65 6.43
N VAL A 31 4.31 2.03 5.36
CA VAL A 31 3.93 3.42 5.11
C VAL A 31 3.10 3.98 6.25
N THR A 32 2.10 3.26 6.73
CA THR A 32 1.24 3.71 7.84
C THR A 32 2.04 3.97 9.11
N ARG A 33 2.99 3.07 9.44
CA ARG A 33 3.89 3.24 10.59
C ARG A 33 4.84 4.41 10.42
N GLN A 34 5.37 4.63 9.21
CA GLN A 34 6.27 5.75 8.93
C GLN A 34 5.55 7.09 9.00
N LEU A 35 4.37 7.21 8.39
CA LEU A 35 3.53 8.39 8.49
C LEU A 35 3.20 8.72 9.96
N THR A 36 2.77 7.70 10.73
CA THR A 36 2.47 7.90 12.15
C THR A 36 3.67 8.41 12.94
N ARG A 37 4.89 7.98 12.60
CA ARG A 37 6.13 8.46 13.24
C ARG A 37 6.54 9.85 12.78
N ARG A 38 6.26 10.21 11.53
CA ARG A 38 6.72 11.45 10.89
C ARG A 38 5.82 12.63 11.24
N ILE A 39 4.51 12.45 11.13
CA ILE A 39 3.50 13.52 11.24
C ILE A 39 2.50 13.29 12.38
N GLY A 40 2.66 12.21 13.15
CA GLY A 40 1.79 11.90 14.29
C GLY A 40 0.53 11.12 13.90
N ALA A 41 -0.49 11.17 14.76
CA ALA A 41 -1.70 10.39 14.58
C ALA A 41 -2.46 10.77 13.30
N ILE A 42 -2.79 9.76 12.49
CA ILE A 42 -3.52 9.93 11.23
C ILE A 42 -5.02 9.79 11.50
N ALA A 43 -5.83 10.68 10.94
CA ALA A 43 -7.28 10.59 11.04
C ALA A 43 -7.80 9.28 10.38
N PRO A 44 -8.81 8.60 10.96
CA PRO A 44 -9.30 7.32 10.42
C PRO A 44 -9.68 7.37 8.94
N GLN A 45 -10.35 8.43 8.51
CA GLN A 45 -10.74 8.66 7.11
C GLN A 45 -9.54 8.70 6.14
N ILE A 46 -8.41 9.27 6.56
CA ILE A 46 -7.18 9.29 5.76
C ILE A 46 -6.54 7.90 5.76
N GLY A 47 -6.60 7.19 6.89
CA GLY A 47 -6.17 5.79 6.98
C GLY A 47 -6.94 4.86 6.04
N GLU A 48 -8.25 5.08 5.86
CA GLU A 48 -9.06 4.35 4.87
C GLU A 48 -8.63 4.65 3.44
N GLN A 49 -8.35 5.92 3.11
CA GLN A 49 -7.81 6.29 1.80
C GLN A 49 -6.44 5.65 1.51
N ILE A 50 -5.54 5.59 2.50
CA ILE A 50 -4.23 4.94 2.32
C ILE A 50 -4.38 3.45 2.01
N GLN A 51 -5.41 2.77 2.56
CA GLN A 51 -5.65 1.35 2.31
C GLN A 51 -6.12 1.06 0.87
N THR A 52 -6.74 2.04 0.20
CA THR A 52 -7.19 1.88 -1.19
C THR A 52 -6.06 2.01 -2.20
N LEU A 53 -4.91 2.56 -1.78
CA LEU A 53 -3.73 2.72 -2.64
C LEU A 53 -3.23 1.38 -3.20
N SER A 54 -2.78 1.43 -4.44
CA SER A 54 -1.98 0.39 -5.08
C SER A 54 -0.59 0.30 -4.45
N VAL A 55 0.12 -0.79 -4.76
CA VAL A 55 1.50 -0.97 -4.28
C VAL A 55 2.42 0.15 -4.75
N GLU A 56 2.29 0.57 -6.02
CA GLU A 56 3.11 1.63 -6.60
C GLU A 56 2.84 2.99 -5.92
N GLU A 57 1.57 3.31 -5.66
CA GLU A 57 1.22 4.53 -4.93
C GLU A 57 1.73 4.49 -3.48
N LEU A 58 1.72 3.33 -2.83
CA LEU A 58 2.30 3.17 -1.49
C LEU A 58 3.82 3.33 -1.50
N GLU A 59 4.51 2.80 -2.51
CA GLU A 59 5.96 2.99 -2.68
C GLU A 59 6.29 4.47 -2.92
N ASN A 60 5.55 5.15 -3.80
CA ASN A 60 5.68 6.59 -4.04
C ASN A 60 5.40 7.43 -2.78
N LEU A 61 4.36 7.08 -2.01
CA LEU A 61 4.07 7.72 -0.73
C LEU A 61 5.20 7.46 0.29
N GLY A 62 5.83 6.29 0.23
CA GLY A 62 7.00 5.92 1.03
C GLY A 62 8.22 6.82 0.81
N GLU A 63 8.40 7.32 -0.42
CA GLU A 63 9.42 8.31 -0.75
C GLU A 63 8.97 9.72 -0.37
N ALA A 64 7.77 10.13 -0.77
CA ALA A 64 7.24 11.47 -0.53
C ALA A 64 7.12 11.82 0.97
N LEU A 65 6.79 10.83 1.82
CA LEU A 65 6.71 11.04 3.26
C LEU A 65 8.05 11.46 3.89
N LEU A 66 9.17 11.27 3.19
CA LEU A 66 10.48 11.73 3.64
C LEU A 66 10.61 13.25 3.61
N ASP A 67 9.72 13.96 2.92
CA ASP A 67 9.67 15.42 2.86
C ASP A 67 8.55 16.02 3.72
N PHE A 68 7.66 15.19 4.28
CA PHE A 68 6.54 15.67 5.08
C PHE A 68 7.00 16.30 6.39
N SER A 69 6.38 17.42 6.74
CA SER A 69 6.56 18.17 7.98
C SER A 69 5.30 18.17 8.84
N GLU A 70 4.11 18.06 8.22
CA GLU A 70 2.82 18.08 8.91
C GLU A 70 1.76 17.23 8.19
N ALA A 71 0.59 17.06 8.83
CA ALA A 71 -0.50 16.22 8.30
C ALA A 71 -1.16 16.79 7.03
N SER A 72 -1.07 18.10 6.81
CA SER A 72 -1.52 18.75 5.58
C SER A 72 -0.73 18.28 4.35
N ASP A 73 0.58 17.98 4.48
CA ASP A 73 1.41 17.47 3.38
C ASP A 73 0.87 16.14 2.84
N LEU A 74 0.49 15.23 3.74
CA LEU A 74 -0.15 13.96 3.37
C LEU A 74 -1.50 14.20 2.67
N THR A 75 -2.28 15.16 3.17
CA THR A 75 -3.60 15.47 2.59
C THR A 75 -3.45 16.05 1.18
N ASN A 76 -2.48 16.94 0.97
CA ASN A 76 -2.17 17.51 -0.33
C ASN A 76 -1.70 16.43 -1.30
N TRP A 77 -0.78 15.57 -0.87
CA TRP A 77 -0.29 14.46 -1.69
C TRP A 77 -1.43 13.51 -2.13
N LEU A 78 -2.37 13.22 -1.22
CA LEU A 78 -3.51 12.37 -1.54
C LEU A 78 -4.46 13.01 -2.57
N ASN A 79 -4.65 14.34 -2.51
CA ASN A 79 -5.51 15.09 -3.42
C ASN A 79 -4.87 15.28 -4.81
N ASP A 80 -3.55 15.54 -4.86
CA ASP A 80 -2.82 15.73 -6.12
C ASP A 80 -2.84 14.46 -6.99
N ARG A 81 -3.02 13.30 -6.36
CA ARG A 81 -3.18 12.00 -7.05
C ARG A 81 -4.54 11.84 -7.75
N GLU A 82 -5.57 12.55 -7.30
CA GLU A 82 -6.93 12.49 -7.87
C GLU A 82 -7.16 13.49 -9.02
N SER A 83 -6.14 14.29 -9.37
CA SER A 83 -6.17 15.30 -10.45
C SER A 83 -5.52 14.80 -11.74
#